data_AF-A0A368UD85-F1
#
_entry.id   AF-A0A368UD85-F1
#
_cell.length_a   1.000
_cell.length_b   1.000
_cell.length_c   1.000
_cell.angle_alpha   90.00
_cell.angle_beta   90.00
_cell.angle_gamma   90.00
#
_symmetry.space_group_name_H-M   'P 1'
#
loop_
_entity.id
_entity.type
_entity.pdbx_description
1 polymer ?
#
loop_
_entity_poly.entity_id
_entity_poly.type
_entity_poly.pdbx_seq_one_letter_code
_entity_poly.pdbx_strand_id
1 'polypeptide(L)'
;MKVVIQRVKKAQVVIDEELVGDIKQGLLLLVGVGPDDEQEDLDYAVRKITNMRIFSDDMGKMNLSVQDVKGSILSVSQFTLFADTKKGNRPAFTGAAKPDKAEQLYNAFNEALAQYVPIETGVFGADMHVSLVNDGPVTIILDTKAR
;
A
#
# COMPACT_ATOMS: atom_id res chain seq x y z
N MET A 1 -10.35 -4.58 -2.69
CA MET A 1 -8.91 -4.35 -2.52
C MET A 1 -8.75 -3.76 -1.15
N LYS A 2 -7.78 -4.25 -0.38
CA LYS A 2 -7.49 -3.75 0.97
C LYS A 2 -6.10 -3.16 1.00
N VAL A 3 -5.98 -1.93 1.47
CA VAL A 3 -4.69 -1.25 1.56
C VAL A 3 -4.52 -0.71 2.97
N VAL A 4 -3.40 -1.07 3.62
CA VAL A 4 -2.94 -0.36 4.82
C VAL A 4 -1.98 0.71 4.36
N ILE A 5 -2.36 1.96 4.57
CA ILE A 5 -1.64 3.16 4.15
C ILE A 5 -0.95 3.73 5.37
N GLN A 6 0.37 3.84 5.34
CA GLN A 6 1.16 4.42 6.42
C GLN A 6 1.91 5.65 5.92
N ARG A 7 1.74 6.79 6.59
CA ARG A 7 2.56 7.97 6.32
C ARG A 7 3.96 7.73 6.85
N VAL A 8 4.99 7.96 6.03
CA VAL A 8 6.38 7.66 6.41
C VAL A 8 7.31 8.83 6.15
N LYS A 9 8.32 8.99 7.02
CA LYS A 9 9.47 9.87 6.75
C LYS A 9 10.49 9.21 5.81
N LYS A 10 10.56 7.89 5.87
CA LYS A 10 11.32 7.01 4.99
C LYS A 10 10.79 5.58 5.11
N ALA A 11 10.88 4.83 4.04
CA ALA A 11 10.63 3.38 4.03
C ALA A 11 11.50 2.71 2.98
N GLN A 12 11.84 1.44 3.18
CA GLN A 12 12.60 0.66 2.21
C GLN A 12 12.24 -0.81 2.31
N VAL A 13 12.53 -1.54 1.24
CA VAL A 13 12.37 -2.98 1.13
C VAL A 13 13.71 -3.61 0.71
N VAL A 14 14.06 -4.69 1.40
CA VAL A 14 15.28 -5.46 1.19
C VAL A 14 14.92 -6.92 0.95
N ILE A 15 15.61 -7.57 0.00
CA ILE A 15 15.49 -9.00 -0.31
C ILE A 15 16.91 -9.56 -0.32
N ASP A 16 17.17 -10.65 0.40
CA ASP A 16 18.49 -11.27 0.51
C ASP A 16 19.62 -10.26 0.83
N GLU A 17 19.36 -9.35 1.77
CA GLU A 17 20.24 -8.24 2.18
C GLU A 17 20.49 -7.14 1.13
N GLU A 18 19.93 -7.27 -0.08
CA GLU A 18 20.01 -6.28 -1.14
C GLU A 18 18.84 -5.29 -1.12
N LEU A 19 19.14 -4.00 -1.25
CA LEU A 19 18.13 -2.95 -1.34
C LEU A 19 17.45 -2.99 -2.71
N VAL A 20 16.14 -3.26 -2.73
CA VAL A 20 15.37 -3.34 -3.99
C VAL A 20 14.48 -2.13 -4.23
N GLY A 21 14.18 -1.34 -3.20
CA GLY A 21 13.46 -0.08 -3.33
C GLY A 21 13.45 0.74 -2.03
N ASP A 22 13.56 2.06 -2.14
CA ASP A 22 13.47 2.98 -1.00
C ASP A 22 12.79 4.30 -1.35
N ILE A 23 12.07 4.86 -0.37
CA ILE A 23 11.49 6.19 -0.45
C ILE A 23 11.90 7.05 0.75
N LYS A 24 11.89 8.36 0.53
CA LYS A 24 11.96 9.36 1.61
C LYS A 24 10.55 9.66 2.13
N GLN A 25 10.15 10.93 2.16
CA GLN A 25 8.81 11.32 2.59
C GLN A 25 7.77 10.74 1.63
N GLY A 26 6.73 10.12 2.19
CA GLY A 26 5.77 9.43 1.35
C GLY A 26 4.78 8.55 2.09
N LEU A 27 4.29 7.54 1.37
CA LEU A 27 3.41 6.51 1.88
C LEU A 27 4.04 5.13 1.71
N LEU A 28 4.03 4.31 2.76
CA LEU A 28 4.14 2.86 2.61
C LEU A 28 2.74 2.28 2.44
N LEU A 29 2.52 1.51 1.38
CA LEU A 29 1.29 0.78 1.12
C LEU A 29 1.53 -0.71 1.27
N LEU A 30 0.79 -1.35 2.18
CA LEU A 30 0.63 -2.80 2.17
C LEU A 30 -0.65 -3.11 1.39
N VAL A 31 -0.54 -3.78 0.25
CA VAL A 31 -1.61 -3.94 -0.73
C VAL A 31 -2.08 -5.38 -0.81
N GLY A 32 -3.32 -5.64 -0.40
CA GLY A 32 -4.00 -6.91 -0.54
C GLY A 32 -5.03 -6.87 -1.66
N VAL A 33 -5.05 -7.94 -2.47
CA VAL A 33 -6.07 -8.16 -3.52
C VAL A 33 -6.98 -9.31 -3.11
N GLY A 34 -8.29 -9.07 -3.16
CA GLY A 34 -9.36 -10.04 -2.91
C GLY A 34 -9.89 -10.70 -4.19
N PRO A 35 -10.57 -11.85 -4.09
CA PRO A 35 -11.00 -12.65 -5.24
C PRO A 35 -11.97 -11.91 -6.16
N ASP A 36 -12.77 -10.99 -5.62
CA ASP A 36 -13.78 -10.23 -6.35
C ASP A 36 -13.33 -8.81 -6.69
N ASP A 37 -12.04 -8.51 -6.54
CA ASP A 37 -11.50 -7.22 -6.93
C ASP A 37 -11.43 -7.10 -8.45
N GLU A 38 -11.79 -5.91 -8.94
CA GLU A 38 -11.81 -5.57 -10.36
C GLU A 38 -11.15 -4.21 -10.61
N GLN A 39 -11.08 -3.80 -11.88
CA GLN A 39 -10.50 -2.52 -12.28
C GLN A 39 -11.13 -1.33 -11.52
N GLU A 40 -12.44 -1.38 -11.25
CA GLU A 40 -13.13 -0.31 -10.51
C GLU A 40 -12.65 -0.18 -9.05
N ASP A 41 -12.22 -1.28 -8.42
CA ASP A 41 -11.64 -1.24 -7.08
C ASP A 41 -10.27 -0.58 -7.09
N LEU A 42 -9.45 -0.96 -8.07
CA LEU A 42 -8.14 -0.39 -8.31
C LEU A 42 -8.23 1.11 -8.55
N ASP A 43 -9.07 1.55 -9.51
CA ASP A 43 -9.23 2.96 -9.87
C ASP A 43 -9.70 3.80 -8.68
N TYR A 44 -10.64 3.25 -7.89
CA TYR A 44 -11.10 3.89 -6.68
C TYR A 44 -9.98 4.02 -5.64
N ALA A 45 -9.20 2.96 -5.42
CA ALA A 45 -8.10 2.95 -4.47
C ALA A 45 -7.01 3.97 -4.85
N VAL A 46 -6.58 3.97 -6.13
CA VAL A 46 -5.62 4.94 -6.68
C VAL A 46 -6.09 6.36 -6.41
N ARG A 47 -7.32 6.69 -6.84
CA ARG A 47 -7.89 8.03 -6.63
C ARG A 47 -7.93 8.41 -5.15
N LYS A 48 -8.34 7.50 -4.27
CA LYS A 48 -8.43 7.78 -2.84
C LYS A 48 -7.06 8.02 -2.23
N ILE A 49 -6.07 7.19 -2.55
CA ILE A 49 -4.72 7.26 -1.99
C ILE A 49 -4.01 8.53 -2.44
N THR A 50 -4.01 8.83 -3.74
CA THR A 50 -3.26 9.98 -4.29
C THR A 50 -3.81 11.32 -3.81
N ASN A 51 -5.12 11.40 -3.50
CA ASN A 51 -5.78 12.62 -3.03
C ASN A 51 -5.99 12.68 -1.51
N MET A 52 -5.56 11.65 -0.77
CA MET A 52 -5.80 11.58 0.68
C MET A 52 -5.01 12.66 1.42
N ARG A 53 -5.70 13.54 2.14
CA ARG A 53 -5.10 14.66 2.87
C ARG A 53 -4.62 14.24 4.25
N ILE A 54 -3.46 13.58 4.29
CA ILE A 54 -2.86 13.04 5.53
C ILE A 54 -1.48 13.62 5.84
N PHE A 55 -0.98 14.57 5.05
CA PHE A 55 0.24 15.32 5.32
C PHE A 55 -0.09 16.72 5.87
N SER A 56 0.78 17.22 6.75
CA SER A 56 0.60 18.53 7.38
C SER A 56 0.94 19.67 6.43
N ASP A 57 0.13 20.72 6.44
CA ASP A 57 0.43 22.03 5.83
C ASP A 57 1.39 22.86 6.71
N ASP A 58 1.69 24.09 6.27
CA ASP A 58 2.57 25.03 6.99
C ASP A 58 2.03 25.44 8.37
N MET A 59 0.74 25.23 8.64
CA MET A 59 0.10 25.45 9.94
C MET A 59 0.04 24.18 10.79
N GLY A 60 0.64 23.09 10.33
CA GLY A 60 0.66 21.79 11.00
C GLY A 60 -0.63 20.97 10.84
N LYS A 61 -1.63 21.43 10.08
CA LYS A 61 -2.91 20.73 9.90
C LYS A 61 -2.82 19.72 8.76
N MET A 62 -3.41 18.53 8.94
CA MET A 62 -3.43 17.49 7.91
C MET A 62 -4.37 17.88 6.75
N ASN A 63 -3.83 18.57 5.76
CA ASN A 63 -4.56 19.14 4.63
C ASN A 63 -3.93 18.82 3.26
N LEU A 64 -2.73 18.26 3.24
CA LEU A 64 -1.97 18.00 2.04
C LEU A 64 -1.99 16.51 1.69
N SER A 65 -2.07 16.23 0.40
CA SER A 65 -1.92 14.89 -0.16
C SER A 65 -0.46 14.52 -0.42
N VAL A 66 -0.20 13.25 -0.77
CA VAL A 66 1.14 12.80 -1.19
C VAL A 66 1.63 13.57 -2.42
N GLN A 67 0.72 13.95 -3.32
CA GLN A 67 1.02 14.79 -4.49
C GLN A 67 1.45 16.20 -4.08
N ASP A 68 0.72 16.81 -3.14
CA ASP A 68 0.98 18.20 -2.71
C ASP A 68 2.36 18.34 -2.03
N VAL A 69 2.78 17.32 -1.28
CA VAL A 69 4.10 17.28 -0.64
C VAL A 69 5.21 16.75 -1.55
N LYS A 70 4.89 16.44 -2.81
CA LYS A 70 5.82 15.82 -3.77
C LYS A 70 6.49 14.55 -3.21
N GLY A 71 5.73 13.79 -2.44
CA GLY A 71 6.17 12.55 -1.83
C GLY A 71 6.21 11.39 -2.83
N SER A 72 6.71 10.26 -2.35
CA SER A 72 6.76 9.01 -3.11
C SER A 72 5.94 7.91 -2.43
N ILE A 73 5.75 6.79 -3.10
CA ILE A 73 5.08 5.62 -2.52
C ILE A 73 6.01 4.42 -2.60
N LEU A 74 6.10 3.66 -1.51
CA LEU A 74 6.61 2.29 -1.51
C LEU A 74 5.41 1.35 -1.42
N SER A 75 5.17 0.57 -2.48
CA SER A 75 4.06 -0.36 -2.57
C SER A 75 4.54 -1.80 -2.36
N VAL A 76 3.97 -2.53 -1.41
CA VAL A 76 4.36 -3.90 -1.08
C VAL A 76 3.13 -4.80 -1.07
N SER A 77 3.17 -5.89 -1.84
CA SER A 77 2.09 -6.89 -1.86
C SER A 77 1.92 -7.56 -0.48
N GLN A 78 0.70 -7.60 0.05
CA GLN A 78 0.40 -8.10 1.40
C GLN A 78 -0.93 -8.89 1.43
N PHE A 79 -0.89 -10.15 0.99
CA PHE A 79 -2.09 -11.01 0.98
C PHE A 79 -2.69 -11.27 2.39
N THR A 80 -1.87 -11.14 3.43
CA THR A 80 -2.28 -11.36 4.83
C THR A 80 -3.31 -10.35 5.32
N LEU A 81 -3.56 -9.23 4.61
CA LEU A 81 -4.67 -8.32 4.90
C LEU A 81 -6.05 -8.99 4.77
N PHE A 82 -6.12 -10.14 4.10
CA PHE A 82 -7.31 -10.98 3.99
C PHE A 82 -7.28 -12.21 4.92
N ALA A 83 -6.45 -12.18 5.96
CA ALA A 83 -6.45 -13.19 7.00
C ALA A 83 -7.81 -13.28 7.72
N ASP A 84 -8.39 -14.47 7.80
CA ASP A 84 -9.41 -14.83 8.77
C ASP A 84 -8.73 -15.36 10.04
N THR A 85 -8.94 -14.65 11.14
CA THR A 85 -8.37 -14.92 12.46
C THR A 85 -9.43 -15.36 13.47
N LYS A 86 -10.67 -15.64 13.05
CA LYS A 86 -11.78 -15.96 13.95
C LYS A 86 -11.68 -17.34 14.60
N LYS A 87 -10.98 -18.29 14.00
CA LYS A 87 -10.91 -19.69 14.46
C LYS A 87 -9.47 -20.13 14.72
N GLY A 88 -9.19 -20.56 15.96
CA GLY A 88 -7.87 -21.05 16.37
C GLY A 88 -6.80 -19.95 16.35
N ASN A 89 -5.53 -20.37 16.39
CA ASN A 89 -4.37 -19.45 16.47
C ASN A 89 -3.62 -19.30 15.14
N ARG A 90 -3.98 -20.07 14.10
CA ARG A 90 -3.37 -20.00 12.77
C ARG A 90 -4.32 -19.25 11.84
N PRO A 91 -3.93 -18.08 11.29
CA PRO A 91 -4.77 -17.38 10.32
C PRO A 91 -5.00 -18.22 9.06
N ALA A 92 -6.21 -18.14 8.50
CA ALA A 92 -6.55 -18.69 7.20
C ALA A 92 -6.59 -17.56 6.16
N PHE A 93 -6.14 -17.83 4.93
CA PHE A 93 -6.01 -16.78 3.90
C PHE A 93 -6.96 -17.00 2.71
N THR A 94 -8.10 -17.64 2.96
CA THR A 94 -9.11 -17.95 1.94
C THR A 94 -9.79 -16.72 1.35
N GLY A 95 -9.63 -15.55 1.97
CA GLY A 95 -10.17 -14.28 1.47
C GLY A 95 -9.27 -13.55 0.47
N ALA A 96 -8.04 -14.02 0.22
CA ALA A 96 -7.14 -13.41 -0.76
C ALA A 96 -7.41 -13.95 -2.18
N ALA A 97 -7.12 -13.14 -3.20
CA ALA A 97 -7.10 -13.60 -4.58
C ALA A 97 -6.03 -14.67 -4.81
N LYS A 98 -6.21 -15.47 -5.87
CA LYS A 98 -5.17 -16.37 -6.36
C LYS A 98 -3.94 -15.57 -6.85
N PRO A 99 -2.72 -16.14 -6.77
CA PRO A 99 -1.48 -15.44 -7.11
C PRO A 99 -1.53 -14.73 -8.46
N ASP A 100 -1.91 -15.40 -9.55
CA ASP A 100 -1.93 -14.80 -10.90
C ASP A 100 -2.82 -13.56 -10.99
N LYS A 101 -4.03 -13.62 -10.41
CA LYS A 101 -4.95 -12.46 -10.38
C LYS A 101 -4.41 -11.37 -9.46
N ALA A 102 -3.85 -11.74 -8.31
CA ALA A 102 -3.31 -10.79 -7.34
C ALA A 102 -2.12 -10.02 -7.93
N GLU A 103 -1.19 -10.72 -8.59
CA GLU A 103 -0.02 -10.12 -9.25
C GLU A 103 -0.45 -9.19 -10.39
N GLN A 104 -1.37 -9.65 -11.26
CA GLN A 104 -1.88 -8.83 -12.35
C GLN A 104 -2.50 -7.51 -11.86
N LEU A 105 -3.40 -7.58 -10.87
CA LEU A 105 -4.06 -6.38 -10.33
C LEU A 105 -3.10 -5.51 -9.52
N TYR A 106 -2.13 -6.10 -8.81
CA TYR A 106 -1.11 -5.35 -8.08
C TYR A 106 -0.19 -4.58 -9.02
N ASN A 107 0.25 -5.20 -10.12
CA ASN A 107 1.07 -4.53 -11.13
C ASN A 107 0.30 -3.38 -11.79
N ALA A 108 -0.95 -3.62 -12.22
CA ALA A 108 -1.82 -2.58 -12.77
C ALA A 108 -2.07 -1.43 -11.77
N PHE A 109 -2.22 -1.75 -10.48
CA PHE A 109 -2.38 -0.75 -9.42
C PHE A 109 -1.16 0.15 -9.30
N ASN A 110 0.05 -0.41 -9.35
CA ASN A 110 1.29 0.35 -9.29
C ASN A 110 1.51 1.19 -10.55
N GLU A 111 1.20 0.66 -11.74
CA GLU A 111 1.25 1.40 -13.01
C GLU A 111 0.31 2.62 -13.00
N ALA A 112 -0.89 2.45 -12.43
CA ALA A 112 -1.86 3.53 -12.28
C ALA A 112 -1.42 4.58 -11.25
N LEU A 113 -0.85 4.17 -10.11
CA LEU A 113 -0.28 5.10 -9.12
C LEU A 113 0.89 5.91 -9.69
N ALA A 114 1.73 5.28 -10.52
CA ALA A 114 2.91 5.90 -11.14
C ALA A 114 2.57 7.08 -12.07
N GLN A 115 1.30 7.21 -12.50
CA GLN A 115 0.84 8.38 -13.24
C GLN A 115 0.73 9.65 -12.38
N TYR A 116 0.74 9.53 -11.05
CA TYR A 116 0.52 10.63 -10.11
C TYR A 116 1.74 10.97 -9.27
N VAL A 117 2.48 9.97 -8.81
CA VAL A 117 3.63 10.13 -7.91
C VAL A 117 4.71 9.09 -8.20
N PRO A 118 6.00 9.34 -7.87
CA PRO A 118 7.04 8.33 -7.97
C PRO A 118 6.73 7.11 -7.09
N ILE A 119 6.92 5.92 -7.65
CA ILE A 119 6.61 4.64 -7.00
C ILE A 119 7.87 3.78 -6.96
N GLU A 120 8.14 3.20 -5.79
CA GLU A 120 9.01 2.05 -5.60
C GLU A 120 8.15 0.84 -5.20
N THR A 121 8.60 -0.36 -5.53
CA THR A 121 7.87 -1.60 -5.21
C THR A 121 8.76 -2.62 -4.52
N GLY A 122 8.13 -3.57 -3.82
CA GLY A 122 8.79 -4.84 -3.51
C GLY A 122 8.82 -5.80 -4.72
N VAL A 123 9.09 -7.07 -4.45
CA VAL A 123 8.95 -8.16 -5.43
C VAL A 123 7.81 -9.06 -5.00
N PHE A 124 6.82 -9.25 -5.88
CA PHE A 124 5.63 -10.03 -5.57
C PHE A 124 6.02 -11.47 -5.17
N GLY A 125 5.50 -11.95 -4.03
CA GLY A 125 5.73 -13.32 -3.55
C GLY A 125 7.12 -13.60 -2.98
N ALA A 126 8.05 -12.64 -3.01
CA ALA A 126 9.35 -12.77 -2.36
C ALA A 126 9.25 -12.61 -0.84
N ASP A 127 10.20 -13.20 -0.11
CA ASP A 127 10.42 -12.87 1.30
C ASP A 127 11.10 -11.51 1.39
N MET A 128 10.47 -10.59 2.11
CA MET A 128 10.82 -9.16 2.08
C MET A 128 11.00 -8.62 3.49
N HIS A 129 12.11 -7.93 3.71
CA HIS A 129 12.35 -7.13 4.90
C HIS A 129 11.96 -5.68 4.63
N VAL A 130 10.79 -5.28 5.12
CA VAL A 130 10.30 -3.90 5.00
C VAL A 130 10.63 -3.14 6.27
N SER A 131 11.31 -2.00 6.13
CA SER A 131 11.56 -1.08 7.25
C SER A 131 10.96 0.29 6.95
N LEU A 132 10.50 0.95 8.01
CA LEU A 132 9.88 2.27 7.90
C LEU A 132 10.12 3.12 9.14
N VAL A 133 10.00 4.43 8.95
CA VAL A 133 9.78 5.39 10.04
C VAL A 133 8.38 5.97 9.86
N ASN A 134 7.40 5.43 10.59
CA ASN A 134 6.02 5.87 10.54
C ASN A 134 5.89 7.27 11.15
N ASP A 135 5.41 8.23 10.36
CA ASP A 135 5.40 9.65 10.70
C ASP A 135 4.07 10.05 11.33
N GLY A 136 4.03 10.19 12.65
CA GLY A 136 2.84 10.56 13.42
C GLY A 136 2.68 9.72 14.70
N PRO A 137 2.35 8.41 14.59
CA PRO A 137 2.09 7.67 13.35
C PRO A 137 0.71 8.00 12.75
N VAL A 138 0.61 7.91 11.43
CA VAL A 138 -0.66 7.98 10.70
C VAL A 138 -0.82 6.69 9.89
N THR A 139 -1.88 5.93 10.19
CA THR A 139 -2.19 4.66 9.53
C THR A 139 -3.67 4.62 9.17
N ILE A 140 -3.98 4.39 7.90
CA ILE A 140 -5.34 4.33 7.39
C ILE A 140 -5.56 2.96 6.73
N ILE A 141 -6.71 2.35 7.00
CA ILE A 141 -7.14 1.13 6.32
C ILE A 141 -8.18 1.53 5.28
N LEU A 142 -7.89 1.25 4.01
CA LEU A 142 -8.80 1.42 2.90
C LEU A 142 -9.29 0.04 2.45
N ASP A 143 -10.60 -0.19 2.51
CA ASP A 143 -11.23 -1.37 1.91
C ASP A 143 -12.22 -0.91 0.83
N THR A 144 -11.92 -1.23 -0.42
CA THR A 144 -12.75 -0.80 -1.56
C THR A 144 -14.10 -1.50 -1.64
N LYS A 145 -14.33 -2.56 -0.85
CA LYS A 145 -15.63 -3.23 -0.73
C LYS A 145 -16.47 -2.68 0.43
N ALA A 146 -15.91 -1.82 1.28
CA ALA A 146 -16.60 -1.17 2.40
C ALA A 146 -17.00 0.29 2.06
N ARG A 147 -17.35 0.55 0.80
CA ARG A 147 -17.80 1.87 0.33
C ARG A 147 -19.15 2.26 0.92
#